data_AF-A0A7C2DUE6-F1
#
_entry.id   AF-A0A7C2DUE6-F1
#
_cell.length_a   1.000
_cell.length_b   1.000
_cell.length_c   1.000
_cell.angle_alpha   90.00
_cell.angle_beta   90.00
_cell.angle_gamma   90.00
#
_symmetry.space_group_name_H-M   'P 1'
#
loop_
_entity.id
_entity.type
_entity.pdbx_description
1 polymer ?
#
loop_
_entity_poly.entity_id
_entity_poly.type
_entity_poly.pdbx_seq_one_letter_code
_entity_poly.pdbx_strand_id
1 'polypeptide(L)'
;MARIVVVVGLLVLMTSGTAPSSAQISQAGPGQFRAYWVDSFGPGLYTEAEIEQLVAETRAANFNAIVAQVARRADCLCNRSIMPRTEAEIDPYPYDPLQTLIDRAHAAGIEVHAWLNAGVMWAGDLPPRDPDHVFHAHGPAAAKAENWVTRRFDGAVRGGNLYFFDPGHPAAADYIVEMYLSIVRNYDVDGINLDFIRYPDFNSGENIPSWGYNPVALARFQALTGRRDVPDPTDPEWMAWRRDQITGIVRRIYLESYALKPLLRVSADTITYGTISGDAGAWTQSRPYREVLQDWRGWMAEGILDLNIPMNYRREQPPPPGQRSMFEAWNRFATDHQHGRQVAVGTALYLNPVEDSIAQIRQALAHRADGQPAAGWVGFSYRTPDTLVNQRRRSPEFARFDLARALTVADPDPNRLPLFATTVAVPAMPWKLAATTGHIYGTALRADGAAADQVLVELYDEAGTVVASGRTSGRGWFGFVDLRPGGYLVTAGGVSEMITVFAGRVVPVSLVLPR
;
A
#
# COMPACT_ATOMS: atom_id res chain seq x y z
N MET A 1 44.51 14.56 -74.67
CA MET A 1 43.81 13.29 -75.00
C MET A 1 43.29 12.69 -73.70
N ALA A 2 41.99 12.38 -73.69
CA ALA A 2 41.17 12.15 -72.51
C ALA A 2 41.57 10.92 -71.68
N ARG A 3 41.51 11.03 -70.34
CA ARG A 3 41.41 9.89 -69.42
C ARG A 3 40.42 10.19 -68.30
N ILE A 4 39.19 9.75 -68.56
CA ILE A 4 38.19 9.11 -67.69
C ILE A 4 38.50 9.17 -66.19
N VAL A 5 37.65 9.92 -65.46
CA VAL A 5 37.50 9.84 -64.00
C VAL A 5 36.49 8.72 -63.71
N VAL A 6 36.95 7.65 -63.06
CA VAL A 6 36.08 6.59 -62.52
C VAL A 6 35.75 6.94 -61.07
N VAL A 7 34.48 7.24 -60.82
CA VAL A 7 33.91 7.40 -59.48
C VAL A 7 33.62 6.00 -58.93
N VAL A 8 34.31 5.61 -57.86
CA VAL A 8 33.99 4.40 -57.09
C VAL A 8 33.05 4.79 -55.95
N GLY A 9 31.80 4.33 -56.05
CA GLY A 9 30.78 4.52 -55.02
C GLY A 9 31.09 3.67 -53.78
N LEU A 10 31.09 4.32 -52.61
CA LEU A 10 31.20 3.68 -51.31
C LEU A 10 29.82 3.11 -50.92
N LEU A 11 29.72 1.79 -50.77
CA LEU A 11 28.53 1.09 -50.28
C LEU A 11 28.49 1.22 -48.74
N VAL A 12 27.60 2.06 -48.21
CA VAL A 12 27.33 2.15 -46.77
C VAL A 12 26.35 1.03 -46.40
N LEU A 13 26.85 0.00 -45.72
CA LEU A 13 26.00 -0.99 -45.05
C LEU A 13 25.32 -0.32 -43.85
N MET A 14 24.03 -0.05 -43.96
CA MET A 14 23.20 0.34 -42.81
C MET A 14 22.89 -0.91 -41.97
N THR A 15 23.53 -1.01 -40.81
CA THR A 15 23.13 -1.95 -39.76
C THR A 15 21.82 -1.45 -39.13
N SER A 16 20.72 -2.11 -39.46
CA SER A 16 19.42 -1.91 -38.83
C SER A 16 19.49 -2.31 -37.35
N GLY A 17 19.60 -1.30 -36.47
CA GLY A 17 19.44 -1.48 -35.03
C GLY A 17 18.01 -1.88 -34.70
N THR A 18 17.84 -3.03 -34.06
CA THR A 18 16.57 -3.47 -33.49
C THR A 18 16.25 -2.61 -32.27
N ALA A 19 15.28 -1.71 -32.41
CA ALA A 19 14.66 -1.03 -31.28
C ALA A 19 13.99 -2.08 -30.35
N PRO A 20 13.94 -1.85 -29.02
CA PRO A 20 13.18 -2.72 -28.14
C PRO A 20 11.72 -2.70 -28.57
N SER A 21 11.15 -3.88 -28.76
CA SER A 21 9.74 -4.09 -29.09
C SER A 21 8.88 -3.49 -28.00
N SER A 22 8.31 -2.31 -28.27
CA SER A 22 7.15 -1.80 -27.53
C SER A 22 6.05 -2.85 -27.65
N ALA A 23 5.77 -3.58 -26.58
CA ALA A 23 4.63 -4.48 -26.50
C ALA A 23 3.38 -3.69 -26.93
N GLN A 24 2.75 -4.12 -28.01
CA GLN A 24 1.49 -3.55 -28.47
C GLN A 24 0.45 -3.77 -27.37
N ILE A 25 0.10 -2.70 -26.67
CA ILE A 25 -1.02 -2.67 -25.72
C ILE A 25 -2.28 -2.90 -26.56
N SER A 26 -2.80 -4.12 -26.54
CA SER A 26 -4.11 -4.44 -27.08
C SER A 26 -5.18 -3.71 -26.27
N GLN A 27 -5.74 -2.62 -26.83
CA GLN A 27 -6.97 -2.02 -26.31
C GLN A 27 -8.19 -2.87 -26.69
N ALA A 28 -8.91 -3.36 -25.67
CA ALA A 28 -10.36 -3.59 -25.71
C ALA A 28 -10.91 -3.70 -24.28
N GLY A 29 -11.19 -2.55 -23.63
CA GLY A 29 -11.79 -2.45 -22.29
C GLY A 29 -10.89 -1.77 -21.25
N PRO A 30 -11.44 -1.22 -20.14
CA PRO A 30 -10.72 -0.43 -19.13
C PRO A 30 -9.69 -1.20 -18.26
N GLY A 31 -9.41 -2.47 -18.57
CA GLY A 31 -8.62 -3.37 -17.73
C GLY A 31 -9.37 -3.80 -16.46
N GLN A 32 -8.84 -4.78 -15.74
CA GLN A 32 -9.35 -5.19 -14.43
C GLN A 32 -8.21 -5.72 -13.57
N PHE A 33 -8.11 -5.28 -12.31
CA PHE A 33 -7.10 -5.78 -11.38
C PHE A 33 -7.59 -7.12 -10.82
N ARG A 34 -6.89 -8.21 -11.13
CA ARG A 34 -7.28 -9.56 -10.70
C ARG A 34 -6.09 -10.20 -10.01
N ALA A 35 -6.19 -10.36 -8.69
CA ALA A 35 -5.06 -10.80 -7.91
C ALA A 35 -5.43 -11.78 -6.79
N TYR A 36 -4.43 -12.55 -6.40
CA TYR A 36 -4.39 -13.15 -5.08
C TYR A 36 -3.61 -12.26 -4.13
N TRP A 37 -4.05 -12.19 -2.87
CA TRP A 37 -3.13 -11.99 -1.77
C TRP A 37 -2.44 -13.32 -1.45
N VAL A 38 -1.12 -13.28 -1.40
CA VAL A 38 -0.26 -14.43 -1.07
C VAL A 38 0.44 -14.11 0.24
N ASP A 39 -0.10 -14.63 1.35
CA ASP A 39 0.51 -14.48 2.66
C ASP A 39 1.74 -15.38 2.82
N SER A 40 2.72 -14.94 3.59
CA SER A 40 3.97 -15.68 3.81
C SER A 40 3.99 -16.43 5.13
N PHE A 41 2.84 -16.90 5.63
CA PHE A 41 2.75 -17.76 6.82
C PHE A 41 2.79 -19.27 6.51
N GLY A 42 3.00 -19.62 5.25
CA GLY A 42 3.13 -21.01 4.79
C GLY A 42 3.64 -21.07 3.35
N PRO A 43 3.45 -22.22 2.68
CA PRO A 43 3.91 -22.42 1.31
C PRO A 43 3.31 -21.42 0.31
N GLY A 44 4.08 -21.09 -0.71
CA GLY A 44 3.70 -20.23 -1.84
C GLY A 44 4.82 -19.29 -2.28
N LEU A 45 5.74 -18.98 -1.37
CA LEU A 45 6.84 -18.02 -1.60
C LEU A 45 8.20 -18.53 -1.09
N TYR A 46 8.28 -19.71 -0.47
CA TYR A 46 9.50 -20.12 0.25
C TYR A 46 10.55 -20.75 -0.65
N THR A 47 10.14 -21.39 -1.73
CA THR A 47 11.02 -22.07 -2.70
C THR A 47 10.65 -21.70 -4.14
N GLU A 48 11.58 -21.93 -5.06
CA GLU A 48 11.35 -21.66 -6.49
C GLU A 48 10.17 -22.48 -7.03
N ALA A 49 10.04 -23.75 -6.63
CA ALA A 49 8.95 -24.62 -7.06
C ALA A 49 7.58 -24.10 -6.59
N GLU A 50 7.49 -23.58 -5.36
CA GLU A 50 6.27 -22.95 -4.87
C GLU A 50 5.89 -21.70 -5.67
N ILE A 51 6.88 -20.87 -6.02
CA ILE A 51 6.68 -19.67 -6.84
C ILE A 51 6.23 -20.04 -8.26
N GLU A 52 6.83 -21.06 -8.87
CA GLU A 52 6.43 -21.54 -10.20
C GLU A 52 4.99 -22.05 -10.20
N GLN A 53 4.60 -22.80 -9.16
CA GLN A 53 3.22 -23.25 -8.99
C GLN A 53 2.26 -22.06 -8.81
N LEU A 54 2.62 -21.08 -7.96
CA LEU A 54 1.83 -19.87 -7.74
C LEU A 54 1.59 -19.10 -9.05
N VAL A 55 2.63 -18.90 -9.86
CA VAL A 55 2.52 -18.21 -11.15
C VAL A 55 1.63 -19.01 -12.12
N ALA A 56 1.81 -20.33 -12.20
CA ALA A 56 1.00 -21.19 -13.06
C ALA A 56 -0.49 -21.16 -12.68
N GLU A 57 -0.80 -21.26 -11.38
CA GLU A 57 -2.18 -21.24 -10.88
C GLU A 57 -2.81 -19.84 -11.00
N THR A 58 -2.02 -18.78 -10.85
CA THR A 58 -2.46 -17.39 -11.12
C THR A 58 -2.87 -17.24 -12.58
N ARG A 59 -2.08 -17.77 -13.53
CA ARG A 59 -2.45 -17.80 -14.96
C ARG A 59 -3.69 -18.64 -15.22
N ALA A 60 -3.82 -19.81 -14.59
CA ALA A 60 -4.98 -20.69 -14.77
C ALA A 60 -6.31 -20.04 -14.33
N ALA A 61 -6.26 -19.09 -13.40
CA ALA A 61 -7.41 -18.29 -12.97
C ALA A 61 -7.67 -17.03 -13.82
N ASN A 62 -6.89 -16.80 -14.89
CA ASN A 62 -6.90 -15.57 -15.69
C ASN A 62 -6.64 -14.30 -14.86
N PHE A 63 -5.81 -14.41 -13.81
CA PHE A 63 -5.34 -13.29 -13.00
C PHE A 63 -4.12 -12.63 -13.64
N ASN A 64 -3.89 -11.37 -13.31
CA ASN A 64 -2.85 -10.53 -13.92
C ASN A 64 -1.95 -9.85 -12.89
N ALA A 65 -2.17 -10.08 -11.60
CA ALA A 65 -1.30 -9.58 -10.55
C ALA A 65 -1.21 -10.56 -9.37
N ILE A 66 -0.10 -10.48 -8.64
CA ILE A 66 0.14 -11.16 -7.37
C ILE A 66 0.49 -10.10 -6.33
N VAL A 67 -0.27 -10.06 -5.23
CA VAL A 67 0.03 -9.23 -4.06
C VAL A 67 0.73 -10.11 -3.01
N ALA A 68 2.06 -10.14 -3.03
CA ALA A 68 2.87 -11.09 -2.26
C ALA A 68 3.41 -10.49 -0.96
N GLN A 69 3.16 -11.13 0.18
CA GLN A 69 3.66 -10.68 1.48
C GLN A 69 5.17 -10.92 1.60
N VAL A 70 5.96 -9.91 1.23
CA VAL A 70 7.42 -9.98 1.30
C VAL A 70 7.95 -9.60 2.68
N ALA A 71 7.20 -8.83 3.48
CA ALA A 71 7.60 -8.49 4.85
C ALA A 71 6.46 -8.68 5.86
N ARG A 72 6.70 -9.50 6.89
CA ARG A 72 5.69 -9.84 7.91
C ARG A 72 5.85 -9.03 9.18
N ARG A 73 7.09 -8.88 9.62
CA ARG A 73 7.43 -8.37 10.95
C ARG A 73 8.82 -7.73 10.94
N ALA A 74 9.01 -6.71 10.10
CA ALA A 74 10.28 -6.04 9.85
C ALA A 74 11.43 -6.97 9.39
N ASP A 75 11.08 -8.10 8.77
CA ASP A 75 11.95 -9.07 8.11
C ASP A 75 11.51 -9.25 6.64
N CYS A 76 12.40 -9.71 5.75
CA CYS A 76 12.10 -9.82 4.32
C CYS A 76 12.26 -11.24 3.76
N LEU A 77 11.31 -11.68 2.92
CA LEU A 77 11.48 -12.79 1.97
C LEU A 77 12.30 -12.32 0.74
N CYS A 78 13.43 -11.66 0.99
CA CYS A 78 14.25 -11.04 -0.05
C CYS A 78 15.65 -10.73 0.50
N ASN A 79 16.64 -10.46 -0.37
CA ASN A 79 18.04 -10.27 0.05
C ASN A 79 18.54 -8.82 0.04
N ARG A 80 17.89 -7.96 -0.73
CA ARG A 80 18.29 -6.57 -1.01
C ARG A 80 17.30 -5.56 -0.44
N SER A 81 16.97 -5.68 0.84
CA SER A 81 16.19 -4.67 1.57
C SER A 81 16.93 -4.22 2.82
N ILE A 82 16.48 -3.15 3.46
CA ILE A 82 17.04 -2.77 4.78
C ILE A 82 16.62 -3.72 5.89
N MET A 83 15.54 -4.48 5.68
CA MET A 83 15.06 -5.48 6.63
C MET A 83 15.95 -6.72 6.49
N PRO A 84 16.35 -7.37 7.60
CA PRO A 84 17.07 -8.62 7.54
C PRO A 84 16.23 -9.71 6.86
N ARG A 85 16.91 -10.76 6.38
CA ARG A 85 16.24 -11.91 5.78
C ARG A 85 15.35 -12.59 6.82
N THR A 86 14.18 -13.03 6.37
CA THR A 86 13.20 -13.68 7.25
C THR A 86 13.74 -14.96 7.89
N GLU A 87 13.20 -15.27 9.06
CA GLU A 87 13.45 -16.52 9.77
C GLU A 87 12.65 -17.72 9.25
N ALA A 88 11.79 -17.55 8.24
CA ALA A 88 11.18 -18.69 7.57
C ALA A 88 12.25 -19.60 6.97
N GLU A 89 11.91 -20.89 6.83
CA GLU A 89 12.75 -21.91 6.19
C GLU A 89 12.71 -21.77 4.66
N ILE A 90 13.13 -20.61 4.17
CA ILE A 90 13.35 -20.37 2.74
C ILE A 90 14.73 -20.91 2.32
N ASP A 91 14.89 -21.23 1.04
CA ASP A 91 16.15 -21.77 0.53
C ASP A 91 17.34 -20.85 0.88
N PRO A 92 18.56 -21.39 1.10
CA PRO A 92 19.71 -20.59 1.52
C PRO A 92 20.17 -19.61 0.43
N TYR A 93 21.01 -18.66 0.81
CA TYR A 93 21.72 -17.83 -0.17
C TYR A 93 22.39 -18.69 -1.26
N PRO A 94 22.38 -18.26 -2.53
CA PRO A 94 21.96 -16.95 -3.01
C PRO A 94 20.46 -16.79 -3.34
N TYR A 95 19.59 -17.75 -2.99
CA TYR A 95 18.17 -17.69 -3.34
C TYR A 95 17.48 -16.43 -2.79
N ASP A 96 16.80 -15.69 -3.67
CA ASP A 96 16.04 -14.49 -3.35
C ASP A 96 14.58 -14.71 -3.77
N PRO A 97 13.66 -14.93 -2.81
CA PRO A 97 12.27 -15.25 -3.15
C PRO A 97 11.56 -14.14 -3.92
N LEU A 98 11.74 -12.88 -3.54
CA LEU A 98 11.13 -11.75 -4.24
C LEU A 98 11.68 -11.62 -5.67
N GLN A 99 13.00 -11.75 -5.86
CA GLN A 99 13.57 -11.71 -7.21
C GLN A 99 13.03 -12.86 -8.08
N THR A 100 12.98 -14.08 -7.52
CA THR A 100 12.48 -15.26 -8.24
C THR A 100 11.02 -15.08 -8.65
N LEU A 101 10.19 -14.54 -7.75
CA LEU A 101 8.79 -14.22 -8.03
C LEU A 101 8.66 -13.21 -9.17
N ILE A 102 9.43 -12.11 -9.13
CA ILE A 102 9.44 -11.09 -10.19
C ILE A 102 9.79 -11.73 -11.53
N ASP A 103 10.90 -12.46 -11.61
CA ASP A 103 11.37 -13.06 -12.86
C ASP A 103 10.34 -14.02 -13.47
N ARG A 104 9.74 -14.89 -12.63
CA ARG A 104 8.75 -15.89 -13.08
C ARG A 104 7.40 -15.24 -13.44
N ALA A 105 6.92 -14.29 -12.64
CA ALA A 105 5.65 -13.60 -12.87
C ALA A 105 5.71 -12.68 -14.10
N HIS A 106 6.80 -11.92 -14.27
CA HIS A 106 6.99 -11.04 -15.43
C HIS A 106 7.10 -11.83 -16.74
N ALA A 107 7.83 -12.96 -16.74
CA ALA A 107 7.85 -13.88 -17.88
C ALA A 107 6.44 -14.42 -18.23
N ALA A 108 5.56 -14.46 -17.24
CA ALA A 108 4.16 -14.82 -17.35
C ALA A 108 3.21 -13.62 -17.57
N GLY A 109 3.70 -12.38 -17.75
CA GLY A 109 2.87 -11.19 -17.92
C GLY A 109 1.98 -10.87 -16.72
N ILE A 110 2.43 -11.22 -15.52
CA ILE A 110 1.74 -10.99 -14.25
C ILE A 110 2.52 -9.92 -13.47
N GLU A 111 1.82 -8.89 -12.98
CA GLU A 111 2.42 -7.88 -12.10
C GLU A 111 2.72 -8.43 -10.71
N VAL A 112 3.81 -7.99 -10.09
CA VAL A 112 4.18 -8.30 -8.70
C VAL A 112 4.05 -7.05 -7.84
N HIS A 113 3.19 -7.13 -6.83
CA HIS A 113 2.95 -6.10 -5.85
C HIS A 113 3.50 -6.55 -4.51
N ALA A 114 4.58 -5.92 -4.05
CA ALA A 114 5.24 -6.26 -2.78
C ALA A 114 4.38 -5.78 -1.60
N TRP A 115 3.73 -6.71 -0.92
CA TRP A 115 2.98 -6.47 0.31
C TRP A 115 3.91 -6.51 1.53
N LEU A 116 3.91 -5.42 2.29
CA LEU A 116 4.61 -5.33 3.57
C LEU A 116 3.61 -4.97 4.67
N ASN A 117 3.83 -5.52 5.86
CA ASN A 117 3.17 -5.04 7.07
C ASN A 117 3.92 -3.81 7.59
N ALA A 118 3.33 -2.61 7.47
CA ALA A 118 3.94 -1.36 7.91
C ALA A 118 4.14 -1.30 9.44
N GLY A 119 3.09 -1.61 10.20
CA GLY A 119 3.08 -1.38 11.65
C GLY A 119 3.72 -2.48 12.50
N VAL A 120 3.86 -3.70 11.99
CA VAL A 120 4.30 -4.86 12.78
C VAL A 120 5.83 -4.89 12.86
N MET A 121 6.37 -4.73 14.07
CA MET A 121 7.81 -4.78 14.34
C MET A 121 8.27 -6.21 14.59
N TRP A 122 7.57 -6.98 15.42
CA TRP A 122 7.96 -8.35 15.76
C TRP A 122 6.77 -9.17 16.24
N ALA A 123 6.87 -10.50 16.14
CA ALA A 123 5.86 -11.43 16.62
C ALA A 123 6.53 -12.59 17.36
N GLY A 124 6.29 -12.71 18.67
CA GLY A 124 6.82 -13.80 19.49
C GLY A 124 7.35 -13.39 20.85
N ASP A 125 7.66 -14.41 21.65
CA ASP A 125 8.21 -14.25 23.00
C ASP A 125 9.72 -14.16 23.02
N LEU A 126 10.39 -14.85 22.10
CA LEU A 126 11.82 -14.76 21.91
C LEU A 126 12.15 -13.61 20.94
N PRO A 127 13.28 -12.91 21.13
CA PRO A 127 13.74 -11.92 20.16
C PRO A 127 14.09 -12.58 18.83
N PRO A 128 14.14 -11.81 17.73
CA PRO A 128 14.59 -12.31 16.43
C PRO A 128 16.00 -12.91 16.50
N ARG A 129 16.25 -13.96 15.72
CA ARG A 129 17.54 -14.65 15.56
C ARG A 129 18.56 -13.78 14.85
N ASP A 130 18.13 -12.99 13.87
CA ASP A 130 19.04 -12.08 13.17
C ASP A 130 19.39 -10.89 14.09
N PRO A 131 20.68 -10.66 14.40
CA PRO A 131 21.11 -9.60 15.30
C PRO A 131 20.87 -8.20 14.74
N ASP A 132 20.78 -8.03 13.43
CA ASP A 132 20.57 -6.75 12.77
C ASP A 132 19.08 -6.38 12.68
N HIS A 133 18.19 -7.25 13.16
CA HIS A 133 16.77 -6.94 13.23
C HIS A 133 16.49 -5.77 14.18
N VAL A 134 15.73 -4.79 13.67
CA VAL A 134 15.39 -3.51 14.34
C VAL A 134 14.85 -3.66 15.77
N PHE A 135 14.19 -4.78 16.08
CA PHE A 135 13.73 -5.14 17.42
C PHE A 135 14.85 -5.16 18.49
N HIS A 136 16.08 -5.54 18.15
CA HIS A 136 17.18 -5.59 19.12
C HIS A 136 17.60 -4.19 19.56
N ALA A 137 17.75 -3.27 18.62
CA ALA A 137 18.13 -1.89 18.89
C ALA A 137 16.95 -1.06 19.43
N HIS A 138 15.73 -1.34 18.95
CA HIS A 138 14.59 -0.43 19.13
C HIS A 138 13.32 -1.05 19.71
N GLY A 139 13.43 -2.29 20.22
CA GLY A 139 12.34 -3.01 20.86
C GLY A 139 11.99 -2.51 22.28
N PRO A 140 11.19 -3.29 23.04
CA PRO A 140 10.66 -2.86 24.33
C PRO A 140 11.72 -2.62 25.41
N ALA A 141 12.90 -3.26 25.29
CA ALA A 141 14.02 -3.09 26.20
C ALA A 141 14.85 -1.82 25.94
N ALA A 142 14.69 -1.19 24.77
CA ALA A 142 15.38 0.04 24.44
C ALA A 142 14.88 1.20 25.33
N ALA A 143 15.77 2.15 25.61
CA ALA A 143 15.49 3.27 26.48
C ALA A 143 15.14 4.54 25.70
N LYS A 144 14.20 5.34 26.23
CA LYS A 144 13.87 6.68 25.73
C LYS A 144 13.57 6.68 24.22
N ALA A 145 14.26 7.51 23.44
CA ALA A 145 14.05 7.70 22.01
C ALA A 145 14.55 6.53 21.14
N GLU A 146 15.29 5.59 21.71
CA GLU A 146 15.61 4.35 20.99
C GLU A 146 14.45 3.36 21.03
N ASN A 147 13.47 3.54 21.93
CA ASN A 147 12.29 2.68 21.99
C ASN A 147 11.25 3.11 20.97
N TRP A 148 11.14 2.36 19.88
CA TRP A 148 10.21 2.63 18.80
C TRP A 148 8.87 1.91 18.96
N VAL A 149 8.70 1.13 20.03
CA VAL A 149 7.49 0.33 20.26
C VAL A 149 6.35 1.23 20.71
N THR A 150 5.18 1.05 20.09
CA THR A 150 3.96 1.74 20.52
C THR A 150 3.45 1.21 21.86
N ARG A 151 2.79 2.09 22.59
CA ARG A 151 2.16 1.74 23.87
C ARG A 151 0.66 1.93 23.79
N ARG A 152 -0.06 1.03 24.45
CA ARG A 152 -1.45 1.23 24.76
C ARG A 152 -1.60 2.17 25.95
N PHE A 153 -2.75 2.80 26.08
CA PHE A 153 -3.07 3.78 27.12
C PHE A 153 -2.87 3.24 28.54
N ASP A 154 -3.13 1.95 28.75
CA ASP A 154 -2.90 1.24 30.02
C ASP A 154 -1.43 0.79 30.23
N GLY A 155 -0.53 1.17 29.33
CA GLY A 155 0.89 0.85 29.39
C GLY A 155 1.28 -0.46 28.69
N ALA A 156 0.33 -1.21 28.13
CA ALA A 156 0.65 -2.45 27.40
C ALA A 156 1.55 -2.16 26.18
N VAL A 157 2.57 -2.98 25.99
CA VAL A 157 3.55 -2.85 24.88
C VAL A 157 3.34 -3.90 23.78
N ARG A 158 2.32 -4.77 23.95
CA ARG A 158 1.98 -5.85 23.02
C ARG A 158 0.48 -5.92 22.80
N GLY A 159 0.09 -6.17 21.55
CA GLY A 159 -1.26 -6.60 21.18
C GLY A 159 -1.23 -8.09 20.84
N GLY A 160 -1.81 -8.95 21.69
CA GLY A 160 -1.59 -10.38 21.59
C GLY A 160 -0.10 -10.73 21.74
N ASN A 161 0.49 -11.38 20.74
CA ASN A 161 1.92 -11.70 20.68
C ASN A 161 2.74 -10.72 19.81
N LEU A 162 2.13 -9.62 19.37
CA LEU A 162 2.73 -8.68 18.41
C LEU A 162 3.26 -7.43 19.11
N TYR A 163 4.43 -6.99 18.65
CA TYR A 163 4.97 -5.66 18.88
C TYR A 163 4.80 -4.81 17.64
N PHE A 164 4.49 -3.53 17.82
CA PHE A 164 4.25 -2.60 16.73
C PHE A 164 5.15 -1.38 16.87
N PHE A 165 5.58 -0.84 15.74
CA PHE A 165 6.16 0.50 15.69
C PHE A 165 5.14 1.55 16.14
N ASP A 166 5.60 2.64 16.73
CA ASP A 166 4.77 3.82 16.97
C ASP A 166 4.86 4.80 15.80
N PRO A 167 3.79 5.01 15.00
CA PRO A 167 3.79 5.97 13.90
C PRO A 167 4.09 7.40 14.33
N GLY A 168 3.83 7.75 15.59
CA GLY A 168 4.16 9.03 16.18
C GLY A 168 5.62 9.17 16.61
N HIS A 169 6.43 8.12 16.53
CA HIS A 169 7.87 8.17 16.77
C HIS A 169 8.63 8.49 15.47
N PRO A 170 9.37 9.61 15.36
CA PRO A 170 9.92 10.06 14.09
C PRO A 170 10.87 9.06 13.41
N ALA A 171 11.78 8.44 14.17
CA ALA A 171 12.71 7.45 13.63
C ALA A 171 12.01 6.13 13.24
N ALA A 172 10.90 5.79 13.91
CA ALA A 172 10.12 4.61 13.56
C ALA A 172 9.33 4.84 12.26
N ALA A 173 8.71 6.03 12.13
CA ALA A 173 8.06 6.46 10.90
C ALA A 173 9.03 6.48 9.70
N ASP A 174 10.25 6.99 9.88
CA ASP A 174 11.31 6.91 8.87
C ASP A 174 11.63 5.46 8.49
N TYR A 175 11.84 4.58 9.47
CA TYR A 175 12.15 3.18 9.20
C TYR A 175 11.01 2.52 8.42
N ILE A 176 9.75 2.78 8.79
CA ILE A 176 8.59 2.27 8.05
C ILE A 176 8.63 2.70 6.59
N VAL A 177 8.86 3.98 6.30
CA VAL A 177 9.00 4.49 4.93
C VAL A 177 10.14 3.78 4.21
N GLU A 178 11.29 3.67 4.85
CA GLU A 178 12.49 3.06 4.27
C GLU A 178 12.34 1.56 4.01
N MET A 179 11.51 0.83 4.77
CA MET A 179 11.18 -0.56 4.46
C MET A 179 10.62 -0.66 3.03
N TYR A 180 9.65 0.19 2.69
CA TYR A 180 9.05 0.25 1.35
C TYR A 180 10.03 0.77 0.29
N LEU A 181 10.68 1.92 0.54
CA LEU A 181 11.55 2.54 -0.45
C LEU A 181 12.79 1.69 -0.76
N SER A 182 13.26 0.87 0.19
CA SER A 182 14.33 -0.08 -0.07
C SER A 182 13.91 -1.17 -1.08
N ILE A 183 12.66 -1.61 -1.05
CA ILE A 183 12.12 -2.54 -2.04
C ILE A 183 12.01 -1.86 -3.41
N VAL A 184 11.44 -0.66 -3.46
CA VAL A 184 11.28 0.12 -4.70
C VAL A 184 12.63 0.39 -5.39
N ARG A 185 13.68 0.67 -4.61
CA ARG A 185 15.03 0.91 -5.14
C ARG A 185 15.70 -0.34 -5.70
N ASN A 186 15.46 -1.50 -5.10
CA ASN A 186 16.30 -2.69 -5.31
C ASN A 186 15.62 -3.80 -6.11
N TYR A 187 14.32 -3.70 -6.38
CA TYR A 187 13.54 -4.71 -7.11
C TYR A 187 12.63 -4.06 -8.16
N ASP A 188 12.48 -4.73 -9.29
CA ASP A 188 11.58 -4.31 -10.37
C ASP A 188 10.13 -4.71 -10.08
N VAL A 189 9.60 -4.30 -8.93
CA VAL A 189 8.19 -4.54 -8.56
C VAL A 189 7.26 -3.58 -9.31
N ASP A 190 6.07 -4.04 -9.67
CA ASP A 190 5.04 -3.22 -10.34
C ASP A 190 4.27 -2.35 -9.34
N GLY A 191 4.22 -2.79 -8.08
CA GLY A 191 3.62 -2.05 -7.00
C GLY A 191 4.18 -2.39 -5.62
N ILE A 192 3.85 -1.53 -4.66
CA ILE A 192 3.96 -1.81 -3.23
C ILE A 192 2.56 -1.77 -2.62
N ASN A 193 2.32 -2.65 -1.66
CA ASN A 193 1.03 -2.80 -1.01
C ASN A 193 1.16 -2.63 0.51
N LEU A 194 0.51 -1.61 1.03
CA LEU A 194 0.60 -1.18 2.43
C LEU A 194 -0.46 -1.91 3.27
N ASP A 195 -0.08 -2.92 4.05
CA ASP A 195 -0.93 -3.49 5.10
C ASP A 195 -0.45 -3.03 6.48
N PHE A 196 -1.30 -3.14 7.49
CA PHE A 196 -1.04 -2.69 8.86
C PHE A 196 -0.56 -1.23 8.93
N ILE A 197 -0.88 -0.41 7.91
CA ILE A 197 -0.62 1.03 7.88
C ILE A 197 -1.71 1.76 8.68
N ARG A 198 -1.72 1.48 9.99
CA ARG A 198 -2.73 1.92 10.97
C ARG A 198 -2.20 1.69 12.38
N TYR A 199 -2.91 2.17 13.40
CA TYR A 199 -2.64 1.75 14.77
C TYR A 199 -3.17 0.33 15.03
N PRO A 200 -2.62 -0.40 16.01
CA PRO A 200 -2.98 -1.80 16.24
C PRO A 200 -4.47 -2.02 16.57
N ASP A 201 -5.02 -3.14 16.11
CA ASP A 201 -6.41 -3.56 16.34
C ASP A 201 -6.71 -3.94 17.80
N PHE A 202 -5.68 -4.21 18.62
CA PHE A 202 -5.75 -4.75 19.98
C PHE A 202 -6.13 -3.71 21.05
N ASN A 203 -7.16 -2.94 20.74
CA ASN A 203 -7.68 -1.88 21.57
C ASN A 203 -8.28 -2.42 22.88
N SER A 204 -8.40 -1.54 23.86
CA SER A 204 -8.95 -1.86 25.20
C SER A 204 -10.49 -2.00 25.18
N GLY A 205 -11.12 -1.65 24.07
CA GLY A 205 -12.55 -1.81 23.80
C GLY A 205 -12.89 -1.37 22.39
N GLU A 206 -14.14 -1.63 21.98
CA GLU A 206 -14.65 -1.21 20.68
C GLU A 206 -14.75 0.33 20.60
N ASN A 207 -14.36 0.93 19.47
CA ASN A 207 -14.29 2.39 19.28
C ASN A 207 -13.36 3.14 20.25
N ILE A 208 -12.45 2.45 20.93
CA ILE A 208 -11.45 3.06 21.83
C ILE A 208 -10.07 2.90 21.19
N PRO A 209 -9.56 3.86 20.41
CA PRO A 209 -8.23 3.78 19.81
C PRO A 209 -7.17 3.97 20.90
N SER A 210 -6.78 2.92 21.60
CA SER A 210 -5.96 3.04 22.81
C SER A 210 -4.46 2.94 22.58
N TRP A 211 -3.98 2.85 21.33
CA TRP A 211 -2.55 2.81 21.00
C TRP A 211 -1.96 4.19 20.62
N GLY A 212 -0.64 4.28 20.53
CA GLY A 212 0.09 5.51 20.17
C GLY A 212 0.66 6.31 21.34
N TYR A 213 0.72 5.71 22.52
CA TYR A 213 1.21 6.37 23.74
C TYR A 213 2.71 6.18 23.97
N ASN A 214 3.51 6.00 22.91
CA ASN A 214 4.96 6.08 23.06
C ASN A 214 5.35 7.46 23.64
N PRO A 215 6.25 7.54 24.64
CA PRO A 215 6.59 8.81 25.29
C PRO A 215 7.09 9.90 24.33
N VAL A 216 7.79 9.52 23.25
CA VAL A 216 8.24 10.46 22.21
C VAL A 216 7.05 11.01 21.44
N ALA A 217 6.10 10.15 21.04
CA ALA A 217 4.89 10.58 20.34
C ALA A 217 4.05 11.54 21.19
N LEU A 218 3.84 11.20 22.47
CA LEU A 218 3.11 12.05 23.40
C LEU A 218 3.80 13.42 23.61
N ALA A 219 5.13 13.43 23.76
CA ALA A 219 5.89 14.68 23.92
C ALA A 219 5.77 15.58 22.68
N ARG A 220 5.76 15.00 21.47
CA ARG A 220 5.55 15.76 20.22
C ARG A 220 4.17 16.40 20.17
N PHE A 221 3.13 15.66 20.56
CA PHE A 221 1.77 16.20 20.65
C PHE A 221 1.64 17.32 21.69
N GLN A 222 2.21 17.12 22.88
CA GLN A 222 2.23 18.13 23.94
C GLN A 222 2.99 19.39 23.51
N ALA A 223 4.11 19.24 22.80
CA ALA A 223 4.87 20.36 22.27
C ALA A 223 4.07 21.15 21.20
N LEU A 224 3.33 20.46 20.35
CA LEU A 224 2.48 21.08 19.33
C LEU A 224 1.30 21.86 19.93
N THR A 225 0.63 21.27 20.93
CA THR A 225 -0.65 21.77 21.45
C THR A 225 -0.50 22.64 22.70
N GLY A 226 0.66 22.59 23.37
CA GLY A 226 0.90 23.19 24.69
C GLY A 226 0.25 22.42 25.85
N ARG A 227 -0.42 21.29 25.57
CA ARG A 227 -1.03 20.43 26.58
C ARG A 227 0.02 19.75 27.46
N ARG A 228 -0.37 19.40 28.69
CA ARG A 228 0.49 18.74 29.69
C ARG A 228 -0.09 17.43 30.22
N ASP A 229 -1.33 17.14 29.87
CA ASP A 229 -2.02 15.91 30.23
C ASP A 229 -1.61 14.75 29.33
N VAL A 230 -1.94 13.53 29.75
CA VAL A 230 -1.98 12.36 28.87
C VAL A 230 -3.41 12.31 28.32
N PRO A 231 -3.64 12.56 27.01
CA PRO A 231 -5.00 12.63 26.47
C PRO A 231 -5.73 11.29 26.59
N ASP A 232 -7.03 11.34 26.87
CA ASP A 232 -7.91 10.17 26.77
C ASP A 232 -7.83 9.56 25.36
N PRO A 233 -7.92 8.23 25.19
CA PRO A 233 -7.93 7.57 23.88
C PRO A 233 -8.90 8.18 22.89
N THR A 234 -10.05 8.67 23.35
CA THR A 234 -11.12 9.25 22.53
C THR A 234 -11.05 10.77 22.39
N ASP A 235 -10.00 11.41 22.90
CA ASP A 235 -9.75 12.84 22.73
C ASP A 235 -9.68 13.20 21.23
N PRO A 236 -10.52 14.12 20.72
CA PRO A 236 -10.60 14.42 19.30
C PRO A 236 -9.29 14.96 18.69
N GLU A 237 -8.56 15.79 19.44
CA GLU A 237 -7.31 16.40 19.00
C GLU A 237 -6.18 15.36 18.93
N TRP A 238 -6.11 14.47 19.94
CA TRP A 238 -5.16 13.36 19.97
C TRP A 238 -5.44 12.31 18.90
N MET A 239 -6.72 11.99 18.65
CA MET A 239 -7.11 11.10 17.53
C MET A 239 -6.74 11.72 16.18
N ALA A 240 -6.97 13.02 15.99
CA ALA A 240 -6.60 13.72 14.76
C ALA A 240 -5.09 13.71 14.55
N TRP A 241 -4.31 14.10 15.56
CA TRP A 241 -2.86 14.11 15.48
C TRP A 241 -2.28 12.74 15.16
N ARG A 242 -2.78 11.67 15.78
CA ARG A 242 -2.35 10.29 15.52
C ARG A 242 -2.71 9.84 14.10
N ARG A 243 -3.92 10.15 13.60
CA ARG A 243 -4.29 9.89 12.19
C ARG A 243 -3.31 10.58 11.24
N ASP A 244 -2.97 11.85 11.51
CA ASP A 244 -2.05 12.62 10.68
C ASP A 244 -0.64 11.99 10.62
N GLN A 245 -0.20 11.28 11.66
CA GLN A 245 1.09 10.57 11.63
C GLN A 245 1.06 9.43 10.61
N ILE A 246 -0.01 8.63 10.57
CA ILE A 246 -0.18 7.57 9.55
C ILE A 246 -0.27 8.20 8.16
N THR A 247 -1.12 9.21 7.99
CA THR A 247 -1.29 9.90 6.70
C THR A 247 0.03 10.49 6.20
N GLY A 248 0.85 11.05 7.10
CA GLY A 248 2.19 11.53 6.78
C GLY A 248 3.12 10.44 6.26
N ILE A 249 3.09 9.25 6.85
CA ILE A 249 3.85 8.08 6.36
C ILE A 249 3.38 7.67 4.96
N VAL A 250 2.06 7.54 4.75
CA VAL A 250 1.48 7.18 3.44
C VAL A 250 1.87 8.20 2.37
N ARG A 251 1.74 9.49 2.65
CA ARG A 251 2.11 10.58 1.74
C ARG A 251 3.59 10.52 1.36
N ARG A 252 4.45 10.25 2.33
CA ARG A 252 5.89 10.13 2.09
C ARG A 252 6.23 8.92 1.23
N ILE A 253 5.67 7.75 1.54
CA ILE A 253 5.83 6.56 0.71
C ILE A 253 5.37 6.85 -0.72
N TYR A 254 4.22 7.51 -0.91
CA TYR A 254 3.69 7.84 -2.23
C TYR A 254 4.64 8.73 -3.04
N LEU A 255 5.01 9.89 -2.48
CA LEU A 255 5.81 10.90 -3.18
C LEU A 255 7.22 10.41 -3.50
N GLU A 256 7.87 9.73 -2.56
CA GLU A 256 9.23 9.23 -2.76
C GLU A 256 9.24 8.00 -3.68
N SER A 257 8.22 7.14 -3.62
CA SER A 257 8.08 6.05 -4.60
C SER A 257 7.81 6.59 -6.01
N TYR A 258 6.99 7.64 -6.14
CA TYR A 258 6.76 8.30 -7.42
C TYR A 258 8.06 8.89 -7.98
N ALA A 259 8.86 9.54 -7.15
CA ALA A 259 10.14 10.12 -7.58
C ALA A 259 11.14 9.06 -8.06
N LEU A 260 11.12 7.86 -7.48
CA LEU A 260 11.97 6.73 -7.87
C LEU A 260 11.45 6.00 -9.11
N LYS A 261 10.14 5.69 -9.13
CA LYS A 261 9.48 4.90 -10.18
C LYS A 261 8.06 5.46 -10.42
N PRO A 262 7.88 6.46 -11.30
CA PRO A 262 6.62 7.20 -11.46
C PRO A 262 5.39 6.35 -11.77
N LEU A 263 5.57 5.22 -12.44
CA LEU A 263 4.49 4.29 -12.82
C LEU A 263 4.23 3.18 -11.80
N LEU A 264 5.02 3.09 -10.73
CA LEU A 264 4.79 2.12 -9.66
C LEU A 264 3.45 2.39 -8.98
N ARG A 265 2.65 1.35 -8.78
CA ARG A 265 1.38 1.46 -8.05
C ARG A 265 1.62 1.42 -6.54
N VAL A 266 1.07 2.38 -5.81
CA VAL A 266 1.00 2.34 -4.35
C VAL A 266 -0.43 1.94 -3.97
N SER A 267 -0.59 0.74 -3.41
CA SER A 267 -1.87 0.22 -2.94
C SER A 267 -1.89 0.03 -1.43
N ALA A 268 -3.07 -0.10 -0.83
CA ALA A 268 -3.19 -0.33 0.61
C ALA A 268 -4.33 -1.29 0.94
N ASP A 269 -4.06 -2.17 1.91
CA ASP A 269 -5.03 -3.09 2.48
C ASP A 269 -5.75 -2.40 3.63
N THR A 270 -7.00 -2.02 3.41
CA THR A 270 -7.72 -1.13 4.33
C THR A 270 -8.88 -1.79 5.05
N ILE A 271 -9.14 -1.31 6.25
CA ILE A 271 -10.11 -1.87 7.17
C ILE A 271 -11.53 -1.41 6.81
N THR A 272 -12.47 -2.34 6.94
CA THR A 272 -13.93 -2.14 6.77
C THR A 272 -14.69 -2.64 7.99
N TYR A 273 -14.25 -2.30 9.21
CA TYR A 273 -14.90 -2.79 10.43
C TYR A 273 -16.30 -2.22 10.65
N GLY A 274 -17.18 -3.06 11.19
CA GLY A 274 -18.56 -2.70 11.47
C GLY A 274 -19.40 -2.48 10.20
N THR A 275 -20.44 -1.67 10.33
CA THR A 275 -21.31 -1.19 9.26
C THR A 275 -20.88 0.20 8.80
N ILE A 276 -21.26 0.56 7.58
CA ILE A 276 -21.14 1.92 7.06
C ILE A 276 -22.47 2.29 6.40
N SER A 277 -22.96 3.51 6.64
CA SER A 277 -24.07 4.08 5.87
C SER A 277 -23.55 4.89 4.68
N GLY A 278 -24.42 5.18 3.71
CA GLY A 278 -24.06 6.01 2.56
C GLY A 278 -24.09 7.51 2.83
N ASP A 279 -24.41 7.94 4.06
CA ASP A 279 -24.69 9.35 4.37
C ASP A 279 -23.42 10.19 4.50
N ALA A 280 -23.56 11.50 4.24
CA ALA A 280 -22.51 12.48 4.51
C ALA A 280 -22.15 12.45 6.01
N GLY A 281 -20.89 12.13 6.32
CA GLY A 281 -20.39 12.00 7.69
C GLY A 281 -20.27 10.56 8.21
N ALA A 282 -20.77 9.56 7.48
CA ALA A 282 -20.62 8.15 7.87
C ALA A 282 -19.15 7.73 8.05
N TRP A 283 -18.25 8.29 7.23
CA TRP A 283 -16.82 7.98 7.29
C TRP A 283 -16.17 8.32 8.62
N THR A 284 -16.36 9.54 9.13
CA THR A 284 -15.69 9.99 10.35
C THR A 284 -16.25 9.35 11.62
N GLN A 285 -17.41 8.70 11.51
CA GLN A 285 -18.00 7.87 12.55
C GLN A 285 -17.67 6.39 12.42
N SER A 286 -17.03 5.99 11.32
CA SER A 286 -16.70 4.59 11.07
C SER A 286 -15.55 4.09 11.95
N ARG A 287 -15.54 2.78 12.20
CA ARG A 287 -14.46 2.12 12.97
C ARG A 287 -13.08 2.26 12.32
N PRO A 288 -12.88 2.16 10.99
CA PRO A 288 -11.58 2.44 10.37
C PRO A 288 -11.01 3.80 10.78
N TYR A 289 -11.85 4.85 10.71
CA TYR A 289 -11.42 6.23 11.02
C TYR A 289 -11.21 6.47 12.52
N ARG A 290 -12.05 5.89 13.38
CA ARG A 290 -12.06 6.17 14.83
C ARG A 290 -11.22 5.21 15.66
N GLU A 291 -11.19 3.93 15.31
CA GLU A 291 -10.66 2.88 16.18
C GLU A 291 -9.23 2.48 15.84
N VAL A 292 -8.90 2.40 14.55
CA VAL A 292 -7.55 2.07 14.07
C VAL A 292 -6.86 3.26 13.40
N LEU A 293 -7.56 4.40 13.33
CA LEU A 293 -7.04 5.69 12.84
C LEU A 293 -6.51 5.58 11.40
N GLN A 294 -7.20 4.82 10.55
CA GLN A 294 -6.85 4.58 9.15
C GLN A 294 -7.74 5.44 8.23
N ASP A 295 -7.30 6.65 7.90
CA ASP A 295 -8.07 7.60 7.07
C ASP A 295 -7.95 7.32 5.55
N TRP A 296 -8.26 6.10 5.12
CA TRP A 296 -8.04 5.71 3.73
C TRP A 296 -8.89 6.50 2.73
N ARG A 297 -10.09 6.98 3.11
CA ARG A 297 -10.88 7.87 2.23
C ARG A 297 -10.16 9.21 2.05
N GLY A 298 -9.56 9.76 3.11
CA GLY A 298 -8.72 10.95 3.03
C GLY A 298 -7.53 10.75 2.10
N TRP A 299 -6.87 9.59 2.16
CA TRP A 299 -5.73 9.28 1.27
C TRP A 299 -6.13 9.20 -0.21
N MET A 300 -7.29 8.62 -0.50
CA MET A 300 -7.86 8.57 -1.84
C MET A 300 -8.23 9.97 -2.33
N ALA A 301 -8.87 10.77 -1.48
CA ALA A 301 -9.28 12.15 -1.81
C ALA A 301 -8.10 13.09 -2.03
N GLU A 302 -7.04 12.93 -1.25
CA GLU A 302 -5.79 13.67 -1.40
C GLU A 302 -4.99 13.20 -2.63
N GLY A 303 -5.13 11.93 -3.02
CA GLY A 303 -4.44 11.36 -4.17
C GLY A 303 -3.09 10.70 -3.84
N ILE A 304 -2.85 10.38 -2.56
CA ILE A 304 -1.63 9.73 -2.04
C ILE A 304 -1.76 8.19 -2.01
N LEU A 305 -2.77 7.64 -2.67
CA LEU A 305 -2.99 6.21 -2.86
C LEU A 305 -3.51 5.97 -4.27
N ASP A 306 -2.92 5.02 -5.00
CA ASP A 306 -3.35 4.71 -6.37
C ASP A 306 -4.50 3.71 -6.40
N LEU A 307 -4.43 2.70 -5.53
CA LEU A 307 -5.40 1.61 -5.44
C LEU A 307 -5.71 1.30 -3.98
N ASN A 308 -6.95 1.52 -3.57
CA ASN A 308 -7.42 1.01 -2.29
C ASN A 308 -7.92 -0.43 -2.47
N ILE A 309 -7.51 -1.33 -1.57
CA ILE A 309 -7.98 -2.71 -1.54
C ILE A 309 -8.66 -2.99 -0.18
N PRO A 310 -9.94 -2.61 -0.01
CA PRO A 310 -10.64 -2.84 1.25
C PRO A 310 -10.72 -4.33 1.57
N MET A 311 -10.24 -4.72 2.76
CA MET A 311 -10.34 -6.07 3.31
C MET A 311 -11.77 -6.34 3.80
N ASN A 312 -12.71 -6.47 2.87
CA ASN A 312 -14.14 -6.65 3.16
C ASN A 312 -14.47 -8.11 3.48
N TYR A 313 -13.84 -8.60 4.55
CA TYR A 313 -13.92 -10.00 4.94
C TYR A 313 -15.26 -10.27 5.62
N ARG A 314 -16.16 -10.89 4.86
CA ARG A 314 -17.54 -11.19 5.27
C ARG A 314 -17.96 -12.57 4.78
N ARG A 315 -18.81 -13.23 5.55
CA ARG A 315 -19.52 -14.45 5.18
C ARG A 315 -20.70 -14.10 4.30
N GLU A 316 -20.86 -14.87 3.25
CA GLU A 316 -22.00 -14.78 2.33
C GLU A 316 -23.29 -15.36 2.94
N GLN A 317 -23.15 -16.41 3.75
CA GLN A 317 -24.25 -17.08 4.44
C GLN A 317 -24.13 -16.92 5.97
N PRO A 318 -25.27 -16.81 6.69
CA PRO A 318 -25.26 -16.82 8.16
C PRO A 318 -24.88 -18.19 8.72
N PRO A 319 -24.41 -18.28 9.97
CA PRO A 319 -24.18 -17.19 10.94
C PRO A 319 -22.77 -16.56 10.86
N PRO A 320 -22.58 -15.32 11.38
CA PRO A 320 -23.61 -14.45 11.96
C PRO A 320 -24.41 -13.70 10.88
N PRO A 321 -25.65 -13.26 11.19
CA PRO A 321 -26.49 -12.54 10.24
C PRO A 321 -25.92 -11.16 9.90
N GLY A 322 -26.34 -10.59 8.77
CA GLY A 322 -26.01 -9.21 8.36
C GLY A 322 -24.64 -9.02 7.70
N GLN A 323 -23.80 -10.06 7.59
CA GLN A 323 -22.49 -9.90 6.95
C GLN A 323 -22.57 -9.61 5.44
N ARG A 324 -23.54 -10.19 4.73
CA ARG A 324 -23.80 -9.86 3.30
C ARG A 324 -24.14 -8.37 3.11
N SER A 325 -25.05 -7.82 3.92
CA SER A 325 -25.41 -6.41 3.79
C SER A 325 -24.26 -5.48 4.17
N MET A 326 -23.43 -5.85 5.16
CA MET A 326 -22.18 -5.14 5.44
C MET A 326 -21.22 -5.17 4.26
N PHE A 327 -21.07 -6.33 3.61
CA PHE A 327 -20.22 -6.50 2.44
C PHE A 327 -20.65 -5.54 1.32
N GLU A 328 -21.92 -5.57 0.97
CA GLU A 328 -22.50 -4.70 -0.06
C GLU A 328 -22.37 -3.21 0.28
N ALA A 329 -22.61 -2.83 1.53
CA ALA A 329 -22.54 -1.43 1.97
C ALA A 329 -21.11 -0.89 1.88
N TRP A 330 -20.11 -1.65 2.32
CA TRP A 330 -18.71 -1.25 2.24
C TRP A 330 -18.19 -1.21 0.80
N ASN A 331 -18.58 -2.15 -0.06
CA ASN A 331 -18.19 -2.11 -1.47
C ASN A 331 -18.75 -0.86 -2.16
N ARG A 332 -20.04 -0.57 -1.95
CA ARG A 332 -20.69 0.65 -2.45
C ARG A 332 -19.97 1.90 -1.95
N PHE A 333 -19.72 1.97 -0.64
CA PHE A 333 -19.05 3.12 -0.05
C PHE A 333 -17.65 3.32 -0.65
N ALA A 334 -16.86 2.26 -0.77
CA ALA A 334 -15.50 2.34 -1.32
C ALA A 334 -15.51 2.78 -2.79
N THR A 335 -16.35 2.18 -3.64
CA THR A 335 -16.39 2.52 -5.06
C THR A 335 -16.86 3.95 -5.30
N ASP A 336 -17.80 4.45 -4.49
CA ASP A 336 -18.33 5.82 -4.59
C ASP A 336 -17.32 6.88 -4.09
N HIS A 337 -16.23 6.45 -3.43
CA HIS A 337 -15.17 7.30 -2.89
C HIS A 337 -13.79 7.02 -3.53
N GLN A 338 -13.77 6.73 -4.83
CA GLN A 338 -12.54 6.52 -5.57
C GLN A 338 -11.74 7.80 -5.82
N HIS A 339 -12.36 8.98 -5.84
CA HIS A 339 -11.67 10.28 -5.96
C HIS A 339 -10.64 10.39 -7.11
N GLY A 340 -10.96 9.82 -8.28
CA GLY A 340 -10.04 9.81 -9.43
C GLY A 340 -8.88 8.81 -9.31
N ARG A 341 -8.94 7.92 -8.32
CA ARG A 341 -8.07 6.75 -8.10
C ARG A 341 -8.89 5.47 -8.30
N GLN A 342 -8.40 4.34 -7.80
CA GLN A 342 -9.03 3.04 -8.02
C GLN A 342 -9.35 2.29 -6.73
N VAL A 343 -10.40 1.46 -6.77
CA VAL A 343 -10.72 0.47 -5.73
C VAL A 343 -10.77 -0.93 -6.34
N ALA A 344 -10.06 -1.88 -5.75
CA ALA A 344 -10.27 -3.30 -5.98
C ALA A 344 -10.89 -3.94 -4.73
N VAL A 345 -11.94 -4.73 -4.87
CA VAL A 345 -12.63 -5.31 -3.71
C VAL A 345 -11.86 -6.51 -3.17
N GLY A 346 -11.49 -6.48 -1.90
CA GLY A 346 -10.88 -7.61 -1.20
C GLY A 346 -11.89 -8.51 -0.52
N THR A 347 -11.84 -9.82 -0.77
CA THR A 347 -12.72 -10.81 -0.08
C THR A 347 -11.91 -11.85 0.69
N ALA A 348 -12.55 -12.45 1.71
CA ALA A 348 -12.00 -13.56 2.48
C ALA A 348 -12.50 -14.89 1.94
N LEU A 349 -11.71 -15.50 1.05
CA LEU A 349 -11.95 -16.85 0.53
C LEU A 349 -12.02 -17.88 1.67
N TYR A 350 -11.14 -17.80 2.67
CA TYR A 350 -11.11 -18.72 3.81
C TYR A 350 -12.39 -18.73 4.69
N LEU A 351 -13.26 -17.72 4.54
CA LEU A 351 -14.55 -17.62 5.24
C LEU A 351 -15.72 -18.20 4.45
N ASN A 352 -15.56 -18.45 3.16
CA ASN A 352 -16.65 -18.87 2.28
C ASN A 352 -16.29 -20.17 1.51
N PRO A 353 -17.26 -21.04 1.22
CA PRO A 353 -17.14 -21.99 0.12
C PRO A 353 -16.85 -21.29 -1.22
N VAL A 354 -16.41 -22.04 -2.24
CA VAL A 354 -16.10 -21.48 -3.55
C VAL A 354 -17.33 -20.81 -4.16
N GLU A 355 -18.49 -21.46 -4.12
CA GLU A 355 -19.75 -20.95 -4.66
C GLU A 355 -20.18 -19.60 -4.05
N ASP A 356 -20.00 -19.45 -2.74
CA ASP A 356 -20.31 -18.22 -2.02
C ASP A 356 -19.27 -17.12 -2.33
N SER A 357 -18.01 -17.49 -2.52
CA SER A 357 -16.97 -16.56 -2.98
C SER A 357 -17.29 -16.05 -4.40
N ILE A 358 -17.76 -16.92 -5.30
CA ILE A 358 -18.21 -16.52 -6.64
C ILE A 358 -19.39 -15.54 -6.58
N ALA A 359 -20.33 -15.75 -5.66
CA ALA A 359 -21.43 -14.81 -5.45
C ALA A 359 -20.92 -13.42 -5.02
N GLN A 360 -19.98 -13.36 -4.08
CA GLN A 360 -19.36 -12.10 -3.64
C GLN A 360 -18.55 -11.42 -4.74
N ILE A 361 -17.80 -12.17 -5.55
CA ILE A 361 -17.03 -11.61 -6.68
C ILE A 361 -17.98 -11.00 -7.71
N ARG A 362 -19.08 -11.69 -8.02
CA ARG A 362 -20.10 -11.16 -8.93
C ARG A 362 -20.72 -9.87 -8.39
N GLN A 363 -21.03 -9.81 -7.09
CA GLN A 363 -21.55 -8.60 -6.44
C GLN A 363 -20.53 -7.46 -6.52
N ALA A 364 -19.26 -7.74 -6.22
CA ALA A 364 -18.18 -6.76 -6.20
C ALA A 364 -17.91 -6.14 -7.58
N LEU A 365 -18.05 -6.93 -8.64
CA LEU A 365 -17.79 -6.51 -10.02
C LEU A 365 -19.03 -6.04 -10.77
N ALA A 366 -20.22 -6.12 -10.16
CA ALA A 366 -21.45 -5.68 -10.78
C ALA A 366 -21.42 -4.15 -10.97
N HIS A 367 -21.63 -3.71 -12.21
CA HIS A 367 -21.78 -2.29 -12.51
C HIS A 367 -23.11 -1.78 -11.95
N ARG A 368 -23.03 -0.75 -11.11
CA ARG A 368 -24.18 -0.02 -10.61
C ARG A 368 -24.46 1.18 -11.51
N ALA A 369 -25.72 1.43 -11.85
CA ALA A 369 -26.07 2.59 -12.68
C ALA A 369 -25.77 3.94 -12.00
N ASP A 370 -25.73 3.96 -10.67
CA ASP A 370 -25.58 5.14 -9.82
C ASP A 370 -24.20 5.26 -9.14
N GLY A 371 -23.27 4.34 -9.43
CA GLY A 371 -21.98 4.25 -8.74
C GLY A 371 -20.82 4.01 -9.71
N GLN A 372 -19.60 4.21 -9.23
CA GLN A 372 -18.42 3.86 -10.01
C GLN A 372 -18.19 2.34 -9.97
N PRO A 373 -17.72 1.71 -11.05
CA PRO A 373 -17.31 0.31 -10.99
C PRO A 373 -16.05 0.15 -10.13
N ALA A 374 -15.89 -1.01 -9.50
CA ALA A 374 -14.61 -1.41 -8.95
C ALA A 374 -13.62 -1.64 -10.12
N ALA A 375 -12.36 -1.21 -9.92
CA ALA A 375 -11.28 -1.46 -10.85
C ALA A 375 -10.85 -2.94 -10.85
N GLY A 376 -11.25 -3.73 -9.85
CA GLY A 376 -10.86 -5.13 -9.75
C GLY A 376 -11.32 -5.85 -8.50
N TRP A 377 -10.74 -7.03 -8.29
CA TRP A 377 -11.00 -7.91 -7.15
C TRP A 377 -9.71 -8.61 -6.71
N VAL A 378 -9.57 -8.81 -5.40
CA VAL A 378 -8.44 -9.51 -4.77
C VAL A 378 -8.94 -10.55 -3.77
N GLY A 379 -8.46 -11.79 -3.90
CA GLY A 379 -8.86 -12.90 -3.04
C GLY A 379 -7.87 -13.18 -1.91
N PHE A 380 -8.30 -13.06 -0.66
CA PHE A 380 -7.54 -13.47 0.52
C PHE A 380 -7.94 -14.89 0.98
N SER A 381 -7.09 -15.91 0.90
CA SER A 381 -5.73 -15.89 0.34
C SER A 381 -5.49 -17.08 -0.57
N TYR A 382 -4.44 -16.98 -1.39
CA TYR A 382 -3.94 -18.07 -2.24
C TYR A 382 -3.74 -19.39 -1.46
N ARG A 383 -3.21 -19.28 -0.23
CA ARG A 383 -2.93 -20.44 0.62
C ARG A 383 -4.19 -21.11 1.15
N THR A 384 -5.25 -20.34 1.42
CA THR A 384 -6.51 -20.83 2.01
C THR A 384 -7.71 -20.37 1.16
N PRO A 385 -7.94 -20.99 -0.02
CA PRO A 385 -8.88 -20.51 -1.02
C PRO A 385 -10.35 -20.86 -0.75
N ASP A 386 -10.66 -21.60 0.33
CA ASP A 386 -12.03 -21.85 0.77
C ASP A 386 -12.12 -22.22 2.27
N THR A 387 -13.35 -22.38 2.76
CA THR A 387 -13.64 -22.83 4.14
C THR A 387 -13.19 -24.24 4.47
N LEU A 388 -13.18 -25.18 3.52
CA LEU A 388 -12.80 -26.56 3.77
C LEU A 388 -11.29 -26.69 3.94
N VAL A 389 -10.50 -25.93 3.19
CA VAL A 389 -9.06 -25.78 3.40
C VAL A 389 -8.79 -25.16 4.77
N ASN A 390 -9.53 -24.11 5.13
CA ASN A 390 -9.41 -23.48 6.45
C ASN A 390 -9.73 -24.45 7.60
N GLN A 391 -10.69 -25.35 7.39
CA GLN A 391 -11.04 -26.43 8.32
C GLN A 391 -10.11 -27.65 8.24
N ARG A 392 -9.10 -27.64 7.37
CA ARG A 392 -8.18 -28.76 7.09
C ARG A 392 -8.88 -30.03 6.60
N ARG A 393 -9.94 -29.88 5.82
CA ARG A 393 -10.79 -30.96 5.27
C ARG A 393 -10.59 -31.20 3.77
N ARG A 394 -9.82 -30.35 3.09
CA ARG A 394 -9.51 -30.44 1.65
C ARG A 394 -8.12 -29.87 1.39
N SER A 395 -7.44 -30.36 0.34
CA SER A 395 -6.15 -29.81 -0.06
C SER A 395 -6.30 -28.40 -0.69
N PRO A 396 -5.38 -27.47 -0.40
CA PRO A 396 -5.37 -26.15 -1.02
C PRO A 396 -5.36 -26.20 -2.56
N GLU A 397 -4.59 -27.12 -3.15
CA GLU A 397 -4.41 -27.27 -4.60
C GLU A 397 -5.74 -27.59 -5.30
N PHE A 398 -6.51 -28.51 -4.71
CA PHE A 398 -7.79 -28.92 -5.29
C PHE A 398 -8.82 -27.79 -5.17
N ALA A 399 -8.79 -27.02 -4.09
CA ALA A 399 -9.68 -25.86 -3.91
C ALA A 399 -9.30 -24.68 -4.82
N ARG A 400 -8.01 -24.40 -5.05
CA ARG A 400 -7.54 -23.42 -6.04
C ARG A 400 -7.95 -23.80 -7.45
N PHE A 401 -7.86 -25.09 -7.81
CA PHE A 401 -8.35 -25.59 -9.10
C PHE A 401 -9.85 -25.35 -9.27
N ASP A 402 -10.66 -25.67 -8.26
CA ASP A 402 -12.11 -25.45 -8.31
C ASP A 402 -12.46 -23.96 -8.40
N LEU A 403 -11.77 -23.10 -7.65
CA LEU A 403 -11.93 -21.65 -7.72
C LEU A 403 -11.59 -21.14 -9.11
N ALA A 404 -10.42 -21.51 -9.66
CA ALA A 404 -10.01 -21.13 -11.00
C ALA A 404 -11.06 -21.56 -12.05
N ARG A 405 -11.54 -22.81 -11.97
CA ARG A 405 -12.59 -23.32 -12.87
C ARG A 405 -13.90 -22.56 -12.72
N ALA A 406 -14.31 -22.23 -11.50
CA ALA A 406 -15.52 -21.45 -11.22
C ALA A 406 -15.42 -19.99 -11.66
N LEU A 407 -14.20 -19.47 -11.82
CA LEU A 407 -13.97 -18.12 -12.35
C LEU A 407 -13.91 -18.09 -13.88
N THR A 408 -13.29 -19.09 -14.49
CA THR A 408 -12.95 -19.05 -15.93
C THR A 408 -13.88 -19.87 -16.82
N VAL A 409 -14.54 -20.91 -16.30
CA VAL A 409 -15.33 -21.86 -17.12
C VAL A 409 -16.75 -22.09 -16.60
N ALA A 410 -16.95 -22.19 -15.29
CA ALA A 410 -18.24 -22.57 -14.73
C ALA A 410 -19.02 -21.36 -14.20
N ASP A 411 -20.32 -21.31 -14.51
CA ASP A 411 -21.28 -20.41 -13.87
C ASP A 411 -22.37 -21.26 -13.20
N PRO A 412 -22.79 -20.96 -11.96
CA PRO A 412 -23.95 -21.61 -11.36
C PRO A 412 -25.24 -21.46 -12.18
N ASP A 413 -25.36 -20.39 -12.97
CA ASP A 413 -26.45 -20.17 -13.93
C ASP A 413 -25.94 -20.44 -15.36
N PRO A 414 -26.45 -21.45 -16.07
CA PRO A 414 -25.97 -21.80 -17.42
C PRO A 414 -26.20 -20.68 -18.46
N ASN A 415 -26.99 -19.66 -18.14
CA ASN A 415 -27.24 -18.51 -19.01
C ASN A 415 -26.29 -17.33 -18.76
N ARG A 416 -25.36 -17.44 -17.81
CA ARG A 416 -24.41 -16.39 -17.48
C ARG A 416 -22.99 -16.77 -17.89
N LEU A 417 -22.23 -15.75 -18.29
CA LEU A 417 -20.84 -15.91 -18.70
C LEU A 417 -19.92 -16.03 -17.47
N PRO A 418 -18.83 -16.81 -17.55
CA PRO A 418 -17.84 -16.86 -16.48
C PRO A 418 -17.27 -15.47 -16.16
N LEU A 419 -16.99 -15.22 -14.88
CA LEU A 419 -16.51 -13.91 -14.39
C LEU A 419 -15.20 -13.49 -15.07
N PHE A 420 -14.27 -14.44 -15.25
CA PHE A 420 -12.96 -14.22 -15.84
C PHE A 420 -12.73 -15.16 -17.02
N ALA A 421 -13.66 -15.19 -17.97
CA ALA A 421 -13.58 -16.06 -19.16
C ALA A 421 -12.31 -15.85 -20.00
N THR A 422 -11.76 -14.63 -20.02
CA THR A 422 -10.55 -14.27 -20.76
C THR A 422 -9.58 -13.48 -19.89
N THR A 423 -8.30 -13.49 -20.24
CA THR A 423 -7.30 -12.58 -19.67
C THR A 423 -7.61 -11.13 -20.05
N VAL A 424 -7.30 -10.19 -19.15
CA VAL A 424 -7.43 -8.75 -19.39
C VAL A 424 -6.20 -8.02 -18.88
N ALA A 425 -5.94 -6.83 -19.42
CA ALA A 425 -4.88 -5.97 -18.92
C ALA A 425 -5.17 -5.50 -17.48
N VAL A 426 -4.12 -5.19 -16.74
CA VAL A 426 -4.23 -4.46 -15.48
C VAL A 426 -4.81 -3.05 -15.76
N PRO A 427 -5.65 -2.48 -14.87
CA PRO A 427 -6.20 -1.15 -15.07
C PRO A 427 -5.09 -0.11 -15.15
N ALA A 428 -5.16 0.70 -16.21
CA ALA A 428 -4.26 1.83 -16.38
C ALA A 428 -4.39 2.82 -15.22
N MET A 429 -3.36 3.61 -14.94
CA MET A 429 -3.40 4.73 -14.00
C MET A 429 -3.28 6.05 -14.78
N PRO A 430 -4.39 6.62 -15.33
CA PRO A 430 -4.31 7.80 -16.19
C PRO A 430 -3.62 9.01 -15.53
N TRP A 431 -3.79 9.17 -14.22
CA TRP A 431 -3.15 10.24 -13.45
C TRP A 431 -1.62 10.12 -13.38
N LYS A 432 -1.06 8.92 -13.67
CA LYS A 432 0.39 8.67 -13.78
C LYS A 432 0.86 8.59 -15.23
N LEU A 433 0.11 7.91 -16.10
CA LEU A 433 0.49 7.69 -17.52
C LEU A 433 0.40 8.95 -18.37
N ALA A 434 -0.61 9.79 -18.11
CA ALA A 434 -0.84 11.05 -18.80
C ALA A 434 -1.04 12.15 -17.75
N ALA A 435 -0.09 12.24 -16.82
CA ALA A 435 -0.14 13.17 -15.71
C ALA A 435 -0.34 14.61 -16.20
N THR A 436 -1.35 15.28 -15.67
CA THR A 436 -1.62 16.72 -15.88
C THR A 436 -1.22 17.55 -14.67
N THR A 437 -0.82 16.89 -13.59
CA THR A 437 -0.39 17.46 -12.31
C THR A 437 1.04 17.03 -11.97
N GLY A 438 1.69 17.77 -11.09
CA GLY A 438 2.98 17.44 -10.50
C GLY A 438 2.92 17.47 -8.98
N HIS A 439 4.08 17.30 -8.34
CA HIS A 439 4.17 17.09 -6.91
C HIS A 439 5.37 17.84 -6.30
N ILE A 440 5.33 18.04 -4.99
CA ILE A 440 6.40 18.60 -4.18
C ILE A 440 6.66 17.68 -2.99
N TYR A 441 7.91 17.45 -2.65
CA TYR A 441 8.27 17.11 -1.26
C TYR A 441 9.53 17.85 -0.86
N GLY A 442 9.79 17.93 0.43
CA GLY A 442 10.98 18.59 0.91
C GLY A 442 11.24 18.38 2.38
N THR A 443 12.30 19.03 2.86
CA THR A 443 12.65 19.06 4.28
C THR A 443 12.74 20.51 4.75
N ALA A 444 12.22 20.76 5.95
CA ALA A 444 12.47 21.96 6.71
C ALA A 444 13.37 21.62 7.92
N LEU A 445 14.58 22.14 7.91
CA LEU A 445 15.55 22.01 8.99
C LEU A 445 15.80 23.37 9.61
N ARG A 446 16.19 23.42 10.88
CA ARG A 446 16.68 24.65 11.52
C ARG A 446 18.13 24.91 11.09
N ALA A 447 18.59 26.14 11.29
CA ALA A 447 19.96 26.56 10.97
C ALA A 447 21.07 25.75 11.67
N ASP A 448 20.76 25.03 12.75
CA ASP A 448 21.67 24.10 13.44
C ASP A 448 21.59 22.65 12.90
N GLY A 449 20.80 22.41 11.86
CA GLY A 449 20.58 21.10 11.26
C GLY A 449 19.48 20.26 11.93
N ALA A 450 18.89 20.74 13.03
CA ALA A 450 17.79 20.02 13.68
C ALA A 450 16.53 20.00 12.80
N ALA A 451 15.81 18.88 12.80
CA ALA A 451 14.52 18.79 12.14
C ALA A 451 13.52 19.79 12.74
N ALA A 452 12.83 20.53 11.88
CA ALA A 452 11.72 21.37 12.31
C ALA A 452 10.45 20.53 12.38
N ASP A 453 10.09 20.03 13.57
CA ASP A 453 8.89 19.20 13.78
C ASP A 453 7.61 20.04 13.85
N GLN A 454 6.54 19.56 13.21
CA GLN A 454 5.19 20.14 13.23
C GLN A 454 5.10 21.61 12.77
N VAL A 455 6.05 22.11 11.98
CA VAL A 455 6.00 23.46 11.41
C VAL A 455 5.00 23.48 10.27
N LEU A 456 4.12 24.49 10.27
CA LEU A 456 3.19 24.72 9.16
C LEU A 456 3.97 25.11 7.90
N VAL A 457 3.67 24.41 6.81
CA VAL A 457 4.14 24.70 5.46
C VAL A 457 2.92 25.11 4.65
N GLU A 458 2.98 26.27 4.02
CA GLU A 458 1.94 26.79 3.14
C GLU A 458 2.48 26.95 1.72
N LEU A 459 1.69 26.53 0.75
CA LEU A 459 2.00 26.64 -0.66
C LEU A 459 1.11 27.72 -1.28
N TYR A 460 1.73 28.80 -1.76
CA TYR A 460 1.03 29.88 -2.44
C TYR A 460 1.18 29.77 -3.95
N ASP A 461 0.11 30.00 -4.69
CA ASP A 461 0.16 30.17 -6.15
C ASP A 461 0.70 31.56 -6.56
N GLU A 462 0.83 31.79 -7.87
CA GLU A 462 1.29 33.08 -8.43
C GLU A 462 0.37 34.26 -8.08
N ALA A 463 -0.88 34.01 -7.69
CA ALA A 463 -1.83 35.03 -7.23
C ALA A 463 -1.70 35.31 -5.71
N GLY A 464 -0.80 34.62 -5.00
CA GLY A 464 -0.61 34.76 -3.56
C GLY A 464 -1.70 34.07 -2.74
N THR A 465 -2.43 33.12 -3.31
CA THR A 465 -3.46 32.33 -2.61
C THR A 465 -2.86 31.03 -2.08
N VAL A 466 -3.16 30.68 -0.82
CA VAL A 466 -2.78 29.36 -0.27
C VAL A 466 -3.60 28.28 -0.98
N VAL A 467 -2.93 27.42 -1.74
CA VAL A 467 -3.56 26.31 -2.47
C VAL A 467 -3.43 24.98 -1.75
N ALA A 468 -2.45 24.85 -0.86
CA ALA A 468 -2.24 23.68 -0.03
C ALA A 468 -1.50 24.07 1.26
N SER A 469 -1.75 23.35 2.35
CA SER A 469 -1.00 23.49 3.58
C SER A 469 -0.88 22.15 4.30
N GLY A 470 0.16 22.03 5.10
CA GLY A 470 0.47 20.80 5.83
C GLY A 470 1.52 21.07 6.91
N ARG A 471 1.78 20.10 7.77
CA ARG A 471 2.82 20.21 8.78
C ARG A 471 3.98 19.27 8.46
N THR A 472 5.18 19.71 8.82
CA THR A 472 6.37 18.87 8.74
C THR A 472 6.28 17.68 9.71
N SER A 473 6.89 16.57 9.34
CA SER A 473 7.07 15.41 10.21
C SER A 473 8.10 15.69 11.31
N GLY A 474 8.29 14.74 12.23
CA GLY A 474 9.34 14.81 13.25
C GLY A 474 10.77 14.82 12.73
N ARG A 475 10.95 14.68 11.41
CA ARG A 475 12.23 14.76 10.71
C ARG A 475 12.28 15.94 9.74
N GLY A 476 11.32 16.85 9.85
CA GLY A 476 11.23 18.05 9.02
C GLY A 476 10.63 17.80 7.63
N TRP A 477 10.24 16.57 7.31
CA TRP A 477 9.75 16.23 5.98
C TRP A 477 8.33 16.78 5.72
N PHE A 478 8.05 17.28 4.52
CA PHE A 478 6.71 17.68 4.07
C PHE A 478 6.49 17.34 2.60
N GLY A 479 5.24 17.36 2.12
CA GLY A 479 4.95 17.20 0.70
C GLY A 479 3.50 17.49 0.31
N PHE A 480 3.28 17.69 -0.98
CA PHE A 480 2.01 18.06 -1.60
C PHE A 480 1.87 17.34 -2.95
N VAL A 481 0.70 16.77 -3.22
CA VAL A 481 0.40 16.02 -4.45
C VAL A 481 -0.59 16.77 -5.36
N ASP A 482 -0.74 16.28 -6.58
CA ASP A 482 -1.73 16.73 -7.57
C ASP A 482 -1.80 18.25 -7.81
N LEU A 483 -0.64 18.91 -7.78
CA LEU A 483 -0.52 20.33 -8.05
C LEU A 483 -0.55 20.61 -9.55
N ARG A 484 -1.22 21.70 -9.96
CA ARG A 484 -1.17 22.14 -11.36
C ARG A 484 0.27 22.56 -11.71
N PRO A 485 0.75 22.34 -12.94
CA PRO A 485 2.04 22.87 -13.36
C PRO A 485 2.06 24.40 -13.27
N GLY A 486 3.13 24.98 -12.72
CA GLY A 486 3.22 26.43 -12.49
C GLY A 486 4.23 26.81 -11.41
N GLY A 487 4.39 28.12 -11.17
CA GLY A 487 5.20 28.66 -10.08
C GLY A 487 4.46 28.60 -8.74
N TYR A 488 5.19 28.26 -7.67
CA TYR A 488 4.67 28.25 -6.31
C TYR A 488 5.69 28.82 -5.33
N LEU A 489 5.19 29.55 -4.32
CA LEU A 489 5.97 29.99 -3.17
C LEU A 489 5.71 29.02 -2.01
N VAL A 490 6.72 28.24 -1.62
CA VAL A 490 6.66 27.36 -0.44
C VAL A 490 7.12 28.16 0.76
N THR A 491 6.30 28.29 1.80
CA THR A 491 6.63 29.07 2.99
C THR A 491 6.51 28.23 4.26
N ALA A 492 7.53 28.30 5.11
CA ALA A 492 7.51 27.70 6.45
C ALA A 492 8.38 28.54 7.39
N GLY A 493 7.92 28.75 8.63
CA GLY A 493 8.74 29.42 9.67
C GLY A 493 9.31 30.79 9.27
N GLY A 494 8.60 31.56 8.43
CA GLY A 494 9.05 32.86 7.93
C GLY A 494 10.09 32.81 6.81
N VAL A 495 10.42 31.62 6.30
CA VAL A 495 11.28 31.40 5.13
C VAL A 495 10.41 30.99 3.96
N SER A 496 10.70 31.55 2.78
CA SER A 496 10.00 31.22 1.55
C SER A 496 10.96 30.86 0.42
N GLU A 497 10.58 29.88 -0.39
CA GLU A 497 11.32 29.43 -1.57
C GLU A 497 10.38 29.35 -2.78
N MET A 498 10.77 29.97 -3.90
CA MET A 498 10.05 29.86 -5.16
C MET A 498 10.46 28.61 -5.90
N ILE A 499 9.48 27.83 -6.35
CA ILE A 499 9.70 26.61 -7.11
C ILE A 499 8.79 26.55 -8.34
N THR A 500 9.10 25.67 -9.28
CA THR A 500 8.24 25.40 -10.44
C THR A 500 7.86 23.93 -10.48
N VAL A 501 6.56 23.65 -10.47
CA VAL A 501 6.01 22.30 -10.58
C VAL A 501 5.79 21.96 -12.06
N PHE A 502 6.16 20.74 -12.43
CA PHE A 502 5.96 20.17 -13.77
C PHE A 502 5.07 18.94 -13.70
N ALA A 503 4.25 18.75 -14.73
CA ALA A 503 3.40 17.55 -14.82
C ALA A 503 4.25 16.27 -14.79
N GLY A 504 3.80 15.27 -14.03
CA GLY A 504 4.46 13.98 -13.91
C GLY A 504 5.82 14.01 -13.20
N ARG A 505 6.14 15.10 -12.49
CA ARG A 505 7.41 15.24 -11.75
C ARG A 505 7.17 15.55 -10.29
N VAL A 506 8.13 15.14 -9.48
CA VAL A 506 8.23 15.49 -8.07
C VAL A 506 9.38 16.47 -7.90
N VAL A 507 9.09 17.64 -7.32
CA VAL A 507 10.06 18.72 -7.15
C VAL A 507 10.55 18.72 -5.69
N PRO A 508 11.85 18.49 -5.43
CA PRO A 508 12.40 18.54 -4.09
C PRO A 508 12.58 19.99 -3.62
N VAL A 509 12.37 20.24 -2.33
CA VAL A 509 12.49 21.58 -1.69
C VAL A 509 13.29 21.45 -0.39
N SER A 510 14.10 22.46 -0.06
CA SER A 510 14.93 22.46 1.15
C SER A 510 14.88 23.81 1.85
N LEU A 511 14.12 23.87 2.93
CA LEU A 511 13.97 25.08 3.74
C LEU A 511 14.91 25.02 4.94
N VAL A 512 15.69 26.09 5.14
CA VAL A 512 16.50 26.28 6.35
C VAL A 512 15.88 27.38 7.18
N LEU A 513 15.19 26.99 8.26
CA LEU A 513 14.47 27.87 9.15
C LEU A 513 15.42 28.55 10.16
N PRO A 514 15.10 29.78 10.59
CA PRO A 514 15.71 30.37 11.77
C PRO A 514 15.56 29.47 13.01
N ARG A 515 16.39 29.71 14.01
CA ARG A 515 16.37 28.94 15.27
C ARG A 515 15.07 29.07 16.03
#